data_AF-A0A166HLZ9-F1
#
_entry.id   AF-A0A166HLZ9-F1
#
_cell.length_a   1.000
_cell.length_b   1.000
_cell.length_c   1.000
_cell.angle_alpha   90.00
_cell.angle_beta   90.00
_cell.angle_gamma   90.00
#
_symmetry.space_group_name_H-M   'P 1'
#
loop_
_entity.id
_entity.type
_entity.pdbx_description
1 polymer ?
#
loop_
_entity_poly.entity_id
_entity_poly.type
_entity_poly.pdbx_seq_one_letter_code
_entity_poly.pdbx_strand_id
1 'polypeptide(L)'
;RGAPHLDLVVSWLPSHRGIAGNEQCDLEAKQAARGANTPTSFLPEELSGLLRSSKSVSIKQFTAKLKESAARFLAASPRYERLHRIDPSLPSDSF
;
A
#
# COMPACT_ATOMS: atom_id res chain seq x y z
N ARG A 1 0.04 5.17 39.03
CA ARG A 1 0.89 6.28 38.53
C ARG A 1 0.08 6.96 37.44
N GLY A 2 -0.29 8.23 37.60
CA GLY A 2 -1.06 8.97 36.59
C GLY A 2 -0.18 9.20 35.35
N ALA A 3 -0.74 8.98 34.16
CA ALA A 3 -0.04 9.29 32.92
C ALA A 3 0.29 10.80 32.89
N PRO A 4 1.50 11.20 32.42
CA PRO A 4 1.86 12.59 32.32
C PRO A 4 0.89 13.33 31.39
N HIS A 5 0.51 14.55 31.77
CA HIS A 5 -0.23 15.45 30.89
C HIS A 5 0.68 15.82 29.71
N LEU A 6 0.34 15.32 28.52
CA LEU A 6 1.04 15.67 27.28
C LEU A 6 0.27 16.79 26.58
N ASP A 7 0.89 17.95 26.50
CA ASP A 7 0.42 19.02 25.61
C ASP A 7 0.92 18.75 24.20
N LEU A 8 -0.02 18.38 23.32
CA LEU A 8 0.28 17.99 21.95
C LEU A 8 -0.24 19.05 20.97
N VAL A 9 0.68 19.65 20.21
CA VAL A 9 0.34 20.59 19.14
C VAL A 9 0.50 19.87 17.80
N VAL A 10 -0.59 19.78 17.03
CA VAL A 10 -0.60 19.19 15.69
C VAL A 10 -0.63 20.31 14.66
N SER A 11 0.16 20.18 13.59
CA SER A 11 0.17 21.15 12.48
C SER A 11 0.29 20.42 11.15
N TRP A 12 -0.41 20.93 10.14
CA TRP A 12 -0.31 20.44 8.76
C TRP A 12 0.83 21.14 8.06
N LEU A 13 1.84 20.37 7.66
CA LEU A 13 3.01 20.90 6.97
C LEU A 13 2.96 20.58 5.47
N PRO A 14 3.40 21.51 4.61
CA PRO A 14 3.48 21.26 3.18
C PRO A 14 4.53 20.18 2.87
N SER A 15 4.12 19.13 2.14
CA SER A 15 4.97 17.98 1.83
C SER A 15 6.18 18.30 0.95
N HIS A 16 6.10 19.36 0.13
CA HIS A 16 7.12 19.69 -0.88
C HIS A 16 8.21 20.65 -0.38
N ARG A 17 8.18 21.07 0.89
CA ARG A 17 9.09 22.11 1.42
C ARG A 17 10.39 21.58 2.01
N GLY A 18 10.70 20.31 1.77
CA GLY A 18 11.98 19.71 2.16
C GLY A 18 12.27 19.75 3.66
N ILE A 19 11.23 19.53 4.48
CA ILE A 19 11.37 19.54 5.94
C ILE A 19 12.10 18.25 6.32
N ALA A 20 13.38 18.37 6.73
CA ALA A 20 14.27 17.24 6.97
C ALA A 20 13.64 16.12 7.83
N GLY A 21 12.93 16.48 8.92
CA GLY A 21 12.25 15.50 9.77
C GLY A 21 11.13 14.73 9.06
N ASN A 22 10.35 15.41 8.19
CA ASN A 22 9.32 14.76 7.39
C ASN A 22 9.93 13.87 6.31
N GLU A 23 11.01 14.33 5.67
CA GLU A 23 11.71 13.56 4.63
C GLU A 23 12.33 12.28 5.20
N GLN A 24 12.95 12.36 6.38
CA GLN A 24 13.51 11.19 7.06
C GLN A 24 12.40 10.20 7.44
N CYS A 25 11.29 10.70 8.01
CA CYS A 25 10.13 9.88 8.34
C CYS A 25 9.55 9.18 7.10
N ASP A 26 9.39 9.89 5.98
CA ASP A 26 8.91 9.33 4.71
C ASP A 26 9.88 8.28 4.13
N LEU A 27 11.20 8.51 4.24
CA LEU A 27 12.21 7.55 3.81
C LEU A 27 12.14 6.26 4.63
N GLU A 28 12.05 6.34 5.95
CA GLU A 28 11.90 5.18 6.84
C GLU A 28 10.57 4.46 6.58
N ALA A 29 9.47 5.19 6.40
CA ALA A 29 8.17 4.62 6.04
C ALA A 29 8.22 3.87 4.70
N LYS A 30 8.93 4.41 3.70
CA LYS A 30 9.15 3.73 2.40
C LYS A 30 10.00 2.47 2.56
N GLN A 31 11.03 2.49 3.40
CA GLN A 31 11.84 1.29 3.67
C GLN A 31 10.99 0.22 4.37
N ALA A 32 10.20 0.59 5.37
CA ALA A 32 9.25 -0.31 6.04
C ALA A 32 8.22 -0.91 5.07
N ALA A 33 7.67 -0.09 4.16
CA ALA A 33 6.75 -0.56 3.13
C ALA A 33 7.38 -1.57 2.15
N ARG A 34 8.72 -1.55 2.00
CA ARG A 34 9.49 -2.53 1.22
C ARG A 34 9.86 -3.78 2.01
N GLY A 35 9.49 -3.86 3.30
CA GLY A 35 9.74 -5.00 4.18
C GLY A 35 11.01 -4.88 5.03
N ALA A 36 11.62 -3.69 5.12
CA ALA A 36 12.68 -3.44 6.09
C ALA A 36 12.05 -3.27 7.48
N ASN A 37 12.35 -4.19 8.40
CA ASN A 37 11.74 -4.21 9.71
C ASN A 37 12.84 -4.12 10.78
N THR A 38 12.60 -3.36 11.83
CA THR A 38 13.40 -3.45 13.06
C THR A 38 12.85 -4.57 13.96
N PRO A 39 13.68 -5.12 14.85
CA PRO A 39 13.20 -6.08 15.84
C PRO A 39 12.07 -5.47 16.69
N THR A 40 11.00 -6.24 16.93
CA THR A 40 9.85 -5.84 17.75
C THR A 40 10.23 -5.46 19.18
N SER A 41 11.41 -5.86 19.66
CA SER A 41 11.97 -5.46 20.96
C SER A 41 12.24 -3.95 21.09
N PHE A 42 12.33 -3.22 19.97
CA PHE A 42 12.49 -1.77 19.98
C PHE A 42 11.17 -1.01 19.95
N LEU A 43 10.04 -1.71 19.77
CA LEU A 43 8.72 -1.10 19.74
C LEU A 43 8.12 -1.06 21.15
N PRO A 44 7.42 0.02 21.51
CA PRO A 44 6.54 0.02 22.68
C PRO A 44 5.55 -1.15 22.62
N GLU A 45 5.09 -1.63 23.78
CA GLU A 45 4.18 -2.77 23.87
C GLU A 45 2.91 -2.57 23.03
N GLU A 46 2.42 -1.32 22.98
CA GLU A 46 1.25 -0.89 22.22
C GLU A 46 1.45 -1.01 20.69
N LEU A 47 2.70 -0.95 20.21
CA LEU A 47 3.07 -1.03 18.80
C LEU A 47 3.70 -2.39 18.42
N SER A 48 3.86 -3.28 19.39
CA SER A 48 4.47 -4.61 19.20
C SER A 48 3.54 -5.60 18.47
N GLY A 49 2.24 -5.30 18.42
CA GLY A 49 1.25 -6.13 17.74
C GLY A 49 1.33 -6.01 16.22
N LEU A 50 1.03 -7.11 15.52
CA LEU A 50 0.84 -7.08 14.08
C LEU A 50 -0.34 -6.15 13.75
N LEU A 51 -0.06 -5.09 12.99
CA LEU A 51 -1.12 -4.29 12.39
C LEU A 51 -1.97 -5.19 11.49
N ARG A 52 -3.29 -5.17 11.70
CA ARG A 52 -4.23 -5.76 10.75
C ARG A 52 -3.98 -5.08 9.41
N SER A 53 -3.94 -5.88 8.32
CA SER A 53 -3.62 -5.42 6.96
C SER A 53 -4.17 -4.02 6.67
N SER A 54 -3.34 -3.13 6.15
CA SER A 54 -3.79 -1.78 5.82
C SER A 54 -4.85 -1.79 4.71
N LYS A 55 -5.72 -0.78 4.70
CA LYS A 55 -6.75 -0.61 3.65
C LYS A 55 -6.15 -0.71 2.24
N SER A 56 -4.99 -0.09 2.04
CA SER A 56 -4.30 -0.10 0.74
C SER A 56 -3.84 -1.49 0.33
N VAL A 57 -3.34 -2.30 1.26
CA VAL A 57 -2.97 -3.71 0.99
C VAL A 57 -4.22 -4.51 0.60
N SER A 58 -5.32 -4.36 1.35
CA SER A 58 -6.57 -5.06 1.05
C SER A 58 -7.14 -4.70 -0.31
N ILE A 59 -7.13 -3.40 -0.67
CA ILE A 59 -7.56 -2.93 -2.00
C ILE A 59 -6.66 -3.53 -3.08
N LYS A 60 -5.33 -3.46 -2.92
CA LYS A 60 -4.38 -4.00 -3.92
C LYS A 60 -4.58 -5.49 -4.15
N GLN A 61 -4.77 -6.27 -3.08
CA GLN A 61 -5.05 -7.71 -3.16
C GLN A 61 -6.37 -7.99 -3.88
N PHE A 62 -7.42 -7.23 -3.58
CA PHE A 62 -8.71 -7.38 -4.24
C PHE A 62 -8.65 -7.02 -5.73
N THR A 63 -8.01 -5.91 -6.09
CA THR A 63 -7.80 -5.50 -7.48
C THR A 63 -6.99 -6.54 -8.25
N ALA A 64 -5.97 -7.15 -7.64
CA ALA A 64 -5.21 -8.23 -8.28
C ALA A 64 -6.11 -9.43 -8.63
N LYS A 65 -6.99 -9.85 -7.70
CA LYS A 65 -7.97 -10.91 -7.95
C LYS A 65 -8.97 -10.55 -9.06
N LEU A 66 -9.39 -9.28 -9.12
CA LEU A 66 -10.25 -8.80 -10.20
C LEU A 66 -9.57 -8.88 -11.56
N LYS A 67 -8.30 -8.47 -11.66
CA LYS A 67 -7.51 -8.56 -12.90
C LYS A 67 -7.37 -10.01 -13.37
N GLU A 68 -7.03 -10.91 -12.45
CA GLU A 68 -6.93 -12.35 -12.75
C GLU A 68 -8.28 -12.93 -13.24
N SER A 69 -9.37 -12.55 -12.58
CA SER A 69 -10.72 -12.95 -12.98
C SER A 69 -11.06 -12.43 -14.39
N ALA A 70 -10.81 -11.15 -14.65
CA ALA A 70 -11.06 -10.52 -15.95
C ALA A 70 -10.26 -11.20 -17.07
N ALA A 71 -8.98 -11.51 -16.83
CA ALA A 71 -8.15 -12.25 -17.78
C ALA A 71 -8.73 -13.64 -18.11
N ARG A 72 -9.17 -14.38 -17.09
CA ARG A 72 -9.84 -15.68 -17.27
C ARG A 72 -11.14 -15.56 -18.05
N PHE A 73 -11.98 -14.57 -17.74
CA PHE A 73 -13.22 -14.34 -18.46
C PHE A 73 -12.99 -13.95 -19.92
N LEU A 74 -12.00 -13.09 -20.19
CA LEU A 74 -11.66 -12.69 -21.55
C LEU A 74 -11.18 -13.89 -22.36
N ALA A 75 -10.27 -14.70 -21.80
CA ALA A 75 -9.76 -15.91 -22.43
C ALA A 75 -10.85 -16.94 -22.75
N ALA A 76 -11.84 -17.08 -21.88
CA ALA A 76 -12.98 -17.98 -22.09
C ALA A 76 -14.01 -17.44 -23.09
N SER A 77 -13.91 -16.19 -23.53
CA SER A 77 -14.91 -15.57 -24.40
C SER A 77 -14.77 -16.06 -25.86
N PRO A 78 -15.89 -16.25 -26.60
CA PRO A 78 -15.83 -16.61 -28.02
C PRO A 78 -15.09 -15.61 -28.91
N ARG A 79 -14.88 -14.39 -28.40
CA ARG A 79 -14.22 -13.29 -29.12
C ARG A 79 -12.74 -13.17 -28.77
N TYR A 80 -12.21 -14.01 -27.89
CA TYR A 80 -10.84 -13.94 -27.42
C TYR A 80 -9.83 -13.85 -28.57
N GLU A 81 -9.87 -14.81 -29.50
CA GLU A 81 -8.96 -14.86 -30.66
C GLU A 81 -8.96 -13.56 -31.47
N ARG A 82 -10.15 -13.00 -31.72
CA ARG A 82 -10.29 -11.75 -32.47
C ARG A 82 -9.72 -10.57 -31.70
N LEU A 83 -10.00 -10.49 -30.40
CA LEU A 83 -9.55 -9.41 -29.53
C LEU A 83 -8.04 -9.48 -29.31
N HIS A 84 -7.51 -10.66 -29.03
CA HIS A 84 -6.08 -10.92 -28.84
C HIS A 84 -5.27 -10.59 -30.10
N ARG A 85 -5.84 -10.79 -31.30
CA ARG A 85 -5.22 -10.38 -32.56
C ARG A 85 -5.18 -8.86 -32.76
N ILE A 86 -6.17 -8.14 -32.24
CA ILE A 86 -6.23 -6.67 -32.33
C ILE A 86 -5.28 -6.06 -31.28
N ASP A 87 -5.36 -6.56 -30.06
CA ASP A 87 -4.57 -6.11 -28.93
C ASP A 87 -4.27 -7.28 -27.98
N PRO A 88 -3.04 -7.83 -28.01
CA PRO A 88 -2.65 -8.92 -27.13
C PRO A 88 -2.45 -8.49 -25.67
N SER A 89 -2.43 -7.17 -25.39
CA SER A 89 -2.31 -6.65 -24.02
C SER A 89 -3.63 -6.70 -23.25
N LEU A 90 -4.73 -7.11 -23.90
CA LEU A 90 -6.03 -7.22 -23.25
C LEU A 90 -6.11 -8.46 -22.31
N PRO A 91 -6.74 -8.32 -21.13
CA PRO A 91 -7.31 -7.08 -20.60
C PRO A 91 -6.19 -6.16 -20.09
N SER A 92 -6.22 -4.90 -20.52
CA SER A 92 -5.12 -3.96 -20.29
C SER A 92 -4.89 -3.67 -18.82
N ASP A 93 -3.63 -3.42 -18.47
CA ASP A 93 -3.27 -2.97 -17.12
C ASP A 93 -3.69 -1.52 -16.84
N SER A 94 -3.93 -0.75 -17.91
CA SER A 94 -4.54 0.57 -17.89
C SER A 94 -6.06 0.48 -17.82
N PHE A 95 -6.65 1.25 -16.93
CA PHE A 95 -8.01 1.80 -17.09
C PHE A 95 -7.88 3.23 -17.56
#